data_AF-A0A5J4PQ30-F1
#
_entry.id   AF-A0A5J4PQ30-F1
#
_cell.length_a   1.000
_cell.length_b   1.000
_cell.length_c   1.000
_cell.angle_alpha   90.00
_cell.angle_beta   90.00
_cell.angle_gamma   90.00
#
_symmetry.space_group_name_H-M   'P 1'
#
loop_
_entity.id
_entity.type
_entity.pdbx_description
1 polymer ?
#
loop_
_entity_poly.entity_id
_entity_poly.type
_entity_poly.pdbx_seq_one_letter_code
_entity_poly.pdbx_strand_id
1 'polypeptide(L)'
;MGKLPKTRLIIGYSSQRAKKDRYNREKGVRRLQKEFGKGNITKDNINKRGYNKFLDLANDVKVTINKNKINEDEQWDGLKGYLTNTGLPAEVVYEQYRDLWQIERAYRITKGTLELRPMFHFIQKRIEAHVCICFVAYKVYKELERILKTSGIKLSVDKVLDIAKTITTIKVKLPISGETITKTMLLTTIHKSIAKLFDENFWKSF
;
A
#
# COMPACT_ATOMS: atom_id res chain seq x y z
N MET A 1 -8.86 33.52 20.66
CA MET A 1 -9.28 32.64 19.54
C MET A 1 -8.37 32.90 18.35
N GLY A 2 -7.37 32.05 18.12
CA GLY A 2 -6.45 32.22 16.99
C GLY A 2 -7.18 31.98 15.67
N LYS A 3 -7.05 32.90 14.69
CA LYS A 3 -7.58 32.72 13.34
C LYS A 3 -7.03 31.40 12.78
N LEU A 4 -7.93 30.48 12.42
CA LEU A 4 -7.55 29.29 11.67
C LEU A 4 -6.81 29.74 10.39
N PRO A 5 -5.67 29.12 10.05
CA PRO A 5 -4.94 29.48 8.83
C PRO A 5 -5.87 29.40 7.62
N LYS A 6 -5.72 30.30 6.64
CA LYS A 6 -6.58 30.40 5.46
C LYS A 6 -6.59 29.07 4.70
N THR A 7 -7.62 28.26 4.91
CA THR A 7 -7.77 26.95 4.28
C THR A 7 -8.48 27.08 2.95
N ARG A 8 -8.02 26.32 1.96
CA ARG A 8 -8.59 26.22 0.61
C ARG A 8 -9.13 24.81 0.40
N LEU A 9 -10.32 24.72 -0.19
CA LEU A 9 -10.90 23.47 -0.65
C LEU A 9 -10.66 23.31 -2.16
N ILE A 10 -10.05 22.21 -2.55
CA ILE A 10 -9.85 21.81 -3.95
C ILE A 10 -10.77 20.63 -4.24
N ILE A 11 -11.65 20.75 -5.22
CA ILE A 11 -12.60 19.69 -5.60
C ILE A 11 -12.25 19.19 -6.98
N GLY A 12 -12.13 17.87 -7.13
CA GLY A 12 -11.95 17.21 -8.42
C GLY A 12 -13.03 16.18 -8.67
N TYR A 13 -13.44 16.04 -9.93
CA TYR A 13 -14.35 15.00 -10.39
C TYR A 13 -13.60 13.92 -11.18
N SER A 14 -14.01 12.66 -11.06
CA SER A 14 -13.49 11.56 -11.87
C SER A 14 -14.60 10.58 -12.23
N SER A 15 -14.77 10.32 -13.53
CA SER A 15 -15.75 9.37 -14.04
C SER A 15 -15.47 7.93 -13.61
N GLN A 16 -14.18 7.54 -13.53
CA GLN A 16 -13.79 6.23 -13.01
C GLN A 16 -14.15 6.09 -11.53
N ARG A 17 -13.95 7.16 -10.74
CA ARG A 17 -14.36 7.18 -9.33
C ARG A 17 -15.88 7.11 -9.21
N ALA A 18 -16.63 7.89 -9.99
CA ALA A 18 -18.09 7.85 -9.99
C ALA A 18 -18.64 6.43 -10.23
N LYS A 19 -18.08 5.71 -11.20
CA LYS A 19 -18.43 4.29 -11.46
C LYS A 19 -18.16 3.39 -10.25
N LYS A 20 -17.01 3.57 -9.59
CA LYS A 20 -16.61 2.78 -8.43
C LYS A 20 -17.47 3.09 -7.20
N ASP A 21 -17.76 4.36 -6.96
CA ASP A 21 -18.58 4.83 -5.84
C ASP A 21 -20.02 4.31 -6.00
N ARG A 22 -20.61 4.46 -7.20
CA ARG A 22 -21.89 3.84 -7.56
C ARG A 22 -21.90 2.34 -7.29
N TYR A 23 -20.90 1.61 -7.77
CA TYR A 23 -20.80 0.16 -7.54
C TYR A 23 -20.75 -0.19 -6.05
N ASN A 24 -19.94 0.53 -5.26
CA ASN A 24 -19.83 0.30 -3.82
C ASN A 24 -21.14 0.59 -3.09
N ARG A 25 -21.81 1.69 -3.46
CA ARG A 25 -23.11 2.07 -2.92
C ARG A 25 -24.18 1.02 -3.24
N GLU A 26 -24.32 0.63 -4.50
CA GLU A 26 -25.26 -0.43 -4.91
C GLU A 26 -24.99 -1.76 -4.20
N LYS A 27 -23.73 -2.16 -4.10
CA LYS A 27 -23.32 -3.37 -3.37
C LYS A 27 -23.70 -3.28 -1.89
N GLY A 28 -23.49 -2.12 -1.27
CA GLY A 28 -23.90 -1.84 0.11
C GLY A 28 -25.40 -1.93 0.29
N VAL A 29 -26.19 -1.30 -0.58
CA VAL A 29 -27.65 -1.31 -0.55
C VAL A 29 -28.20 -2.73 -0.75
N ARG A 30 -27.67 -3.51 -1.70
CA ARG A 30 -28.08 -4.92 -1.89
C ARG A 30 -27.81 -5.76 -0.63
N ARG A 31 -26.69 -5.51 0.04
CA ARG A 31 -26.37 -6.19 1.31
C ARG A 31 -27.36 -5.80 2.41
N LEU A 32 -27.67 -4.52 2.55
CA LEU A 32 -28.71 -4.04 3.48
C LEU A 32 -30.07 -4.67 3.15
N GLN A 33 -30.47 -4.72 1.89
CA GLN A 33 -31.75 -5.36 1.51
C GLN A 33 -31.78 -6.85 1.90
N LYS A 34 -30.67 -7.57 1.71
CA LYS A 34 -30.56 -8.99 2.08
C LYS A 34 -30.57 -9.22 3.60
N GLU A 35 -29.86 -8.39 4.36
CA GLU A 35 -29.75 -8.51 5.82
C GLU A 35 -31.03 -8.03 6.54
N PHE A 36 -31.70 -7.00 6.02
CA PHE A 36 -32.84 -6.33 6.66
C PHE A 36 -34.20 -6.74 6.08
N GLY A 37 -34.23 -7.45 4.95
CA GLY A 37 -35.45 -7.98 4.33
C GLY A 37 -36.18 -9.06 5.13
N LYS A 38 -35.57 -9.58 6.22
CA LYS A 38 -36.16 -10.61 7.11
C LYS A 38 -36.83 -10.07 8.37
N GLY A 39 -36.89 -8.74 8.53
CA GLY A 39 -37.97 -8.12 9.32
C GLY A 39 -37.81 -7.95 10.83
N ASN A 40 -36.64 -8.11 11.46
CA ASN A 40 -36.40 -7.61 12.83
C ASN A 40 -34.91 -7.47 13.12
N ILE A 41 -34.49 -6.36 13.74
CA ILE A 41 -33.09 -6.16 14.16
C ILE A 41 -32.99 -5.43 15.51
N THR A 42 -32.23 -6.04 16.42
CA THR A 42 -31.72 -5.49 17.69
C THR A 42 -30.46 -4.64 17.51
N LYS A 43 -30.21 -3.71 18.45
CA LYS A 43 -29.14 -2.68 18.42
C LYS A 43 -27.72 -3.21 18.13
N ASP A 44 -27.41 -4.48 18.43
CA ASP A 44 -26.08 -5.06 18.21
C ASP A 44 -25.68 -5.21 16.74
N ASN A 45 -26.64 -5.36 15.83
CA ASN A 45 -26.36 -5.49 14.39
C ASN A 45 -26.13 -4.13 13.70
N ILE A 46 -26.52 -3.03 14.34
CA ILE A 46 -26.38 -1.67 13.80
C ILE A 46 -24.91 -1.20 13.90
N ASN A 47 -24.06 -1.82 14.73
CA ASN A 47 -22.66 -1.40 14.88
C ASN A 47 -21.67 -1.96 13.83
N LYS A 48 -22.13 -2.67 12.80
CA LYS A 48 -21.27 -3.12 11.70
C LYS A 48 -20.99 -1.97 10.72
N ARG A 49 -19.84 -1.32 10.92
CA ARG A 49 -19.35 -0.12 10.20
C ARG A 49 -19.62 -0.13 8.68
N GLY A 50 -20.14 0.99 8.17
CA GLY A 50 -20.06 1.40 6.75
C GLY A 50 -21.38 1.83 6.10
N TYR A 51 -22.51 1.27 6.52
CA TYR A 51 -23.77 1.41 5.77
C TYR A 51 -24.95 1.94 6.60
N ASN A 52 -24.72 2.30 7.86
CA ASN A 52 -25.72 2.91 8.75
C ASN A 52 -26.24 4.25 8.22
N LYS A 53 -25.49 4.91 7.34
CA LYS A 53 -25.88 6.19 6.73
C LYS A 53 -27.15 6.10 5.88
N PHE A 54 -27.54 4.90 5.42
CA PHE A 54 -28.76 4.70 4.62
C PHE A 54 -29.96 4.20 5.43
N LEU A 55 -29.82 4.09 6.74
CA LEU A 55 -30.86 3.55 7.61
C LEU A 55 -31.53 4.68 8.41
N ASP A 56 -32.84 4.58 8.56
CA ASP A 56 -33.61 5.35 9.52
C ASP A 56 -34.07 4.43 10.65
N LEU A 57 -33.89 4.91 11.88
CA LEU A 57 -34.31 4.24 13.11
C LEU A 57 -35.67 4.82 13.50
N ALA A 58 -36.73 4.03 13.37
CA ALA A 58 -38.04 4.37 13.91
C ALA A 58 -38.29 3.59 15.20
N ASN A 59 -38.50 4.31 16.30
CA ASN A 59 -38.91 3.79 17.61
C ASN A 59 -38.10 2.56 18.10
N ASP A 60 -36.76 2.66 18.07
CA ASP A 60 -35.78 1.72 18.64
C ASP A 60 -35.81 0.24 18.17
N VAL A 61 -36.79 -0.15 17.36
CA VAL A 61 -37.04 -1.56 16.96
C VAL A 61 -37.19 -1.73 15.44
N LYS A 62 -37.59 -0.69 14.70
CA LYS A 62 -37.83 -0.78 13.26
C LYS A 62 -36.80 0.01 12.47
N VAL A 63 -35.88 -0.71 11.84
CA VAL A 63 -34.91 -0.13 10.90
C VAL A 63 -35.52 -0.15 9.49
N THR A 64 -35.53 1.01 8.82
CA THR A 64 -35.96 1.11 7.41
C THR A 64 -34.85 1.68 6.54
N ILE A 65 -34.80 1.27 5.28
CA ILE A 65 -33.83 1.81 4.31
C ILE A 65 -34.39 3.12 3.75
N ASN A 66 -33.67 4.22 3.97
CA ASN A 66 -34.04 5.54 3.47
C ASN A 66 -33.53 5.74 2.04
N LYS A 67 -34.45 5.78 1.07
CA LYS A 67 -34.13 6.01 -0.35
C LYS A 67 -33.61 7.42 -0.63
N ASN A 68 -34.06 8.43 0.11
CA ASN A 68 -33.62 9.82 -0.09
C ASN A 68 -32.14 9.95 0.24
N LYS A 69 -31.68 9.34 1.34
CA LYS A 69 -30.24 9.32 1.70
C LYS A 69 -29.38 8.60 0.67
N ILE A 70 -29.93 7.59 -0.02
CA ILE A 70 -29.23 6.91 -1.14
C ILE A 70 -29.11 7.84 -2.34
N ASN A 71 -30.18 8.56 -2.69
CA ASN A 71 -30.19 9.52 -3.80
C ASN A 71 -29.28 10.73 -3.52
N GLU A 72 -29.22 11.20 -2.28
CA GLU A 72 -28.29 12.26 -1.86
C GLU A 72 -26.85 11.79 -1.99
N ASP A 73 -26.53 10.55 -1.58
CA ASP A 73 -25.18 9.98 -1.70
C ASP A 73 -24.75 9.83 -3.17
N GLU A 74 -25.68 9.52 -4.08
CA GLU A 74 -25.41 9.44 -5.52
C GLU A 74 -24.94 10.77 -6.11
N GLN A 75 -25.39 11.92 -5.58
CA GLN A 75 -24.95 13.24 -6.07
C GLN A 75 -23.46 13.49 -5.80
N TRP A 76 -22.86 12.77 -4.85
CA TRP A 76 -21.45 12.90 -4.50
C TRP A 76 -20.55 11.94 -5.28
N ASP A 77 -21.12 11.03 -6.08
CA ASP A 77 -20.36 10.01 -6.82
C ASP A 77 -19.30 10.68 -7.72
N GLY A 78 -18.02 10.33 -7.51
CA GLY A 78 -16.91 10.82 -8.32
C GLY A 78 -16.26 12.12 -7.82
N LEU A 79 -16.89 12.84 -6.89
CA LEU A 79 -16.30 14.03 -6.27
C LEU A 79 -15.26 13.64 -5.22
N LYS A 80 -14.15 14.38 -5.19
CA LYS A 80 -13.16 14.29 -4.10
C LYS A 80 -12.62 15.66 -3.78
N GLY A 81 -12.74 16.03 -2.50
CA GLY A 81 -12.20 17.26 -1.95
C GLY A 81 -10.86 17.06 -1.25
N TYR A 82 -9.94 18.00 -1.42
CA TYR A 82 -8.75 18.16 -0.59
C TYR A 82 -8.80 19.50 0.12
N LEU A 83 -8.74 19.45 1.45
CA LEU A 83 -8.64 20.64 2.28
C LEU A 83 -7.15 20.90 2.56
N THR A 84 -6.63 22.04 2.10
CA THR A 84 -5.20 22.37 2.22
C THR A 84 -5.00 23.84 2.57
N ASN A 85 -3.92 24.15 3.29
CA ASN A 85 -3.45 25.51 3.55
C ASN A 85 -2.27 25.90 2.64
N THR A 86 -1.90 25.04 1.68
CA THR A 86 -0.77 25.28 0.78
C THR A 86 -1.13 26.27 -0.34
N GLY A 87 -0.12 27.04 -0.78
CA GLY A 87 -0.22 27.92 -1.94
C GLY A 87 -0.02 27.20 -3.29
N LEU A 88 0.11 25.88 -3.29
CA LEU A 88 0.39 25.10 -4.50
C LEU A 88 -0.80 25.13 -5.48
N PRO A 89 -0.53 24.98 -6.80
CA PRO A 89 -1.58 24.80 -7.79
C PRO A 89 -2.44 23.56 -7.47
N ALA A 90 -3.72 23.62 -7.82
CA ALA A 90 -4.67 22.55 -7.51
C ALA A 90 -4.27 21.20 -8.12
N GLU A 91 -3.69 21.22 -9.33
CA GLU A 91 -3.22 20.03 -10.04
C GLU A 91 -2.07 19.34 -9.30
N VAL A 92 -1.08 20.12 -8.86
CA VAL A 92 0.06 19.62 -8.08
C VAL A 92 -0.40 18.98 -6.78
N VAL A 93 -1.32 19.62 -6.07
CA VAL A 93 -1.92 19.05 -4.85
C VAL A 93 -2.63 17.74 -5.18
N TYR A 94 -3.44 17.71 -6.24
CA TYR A 94 -4.16 16.51 -6.67
C TYR A 94 -3.20 15.35 -6.98
N GLU A 95 -2.10 15.61 -7.68
CA GLU A 95 -1.07 14.62 -8.03
C GLU A 95 -0.31 14.11 -6.80
N GLN A 96 0.14 14.99 -5.92
CA GLN A 96 0.84 14.58 -4.70
C GLN A 96 -0.03 13.72 -3.79
N TYR A 97 -1.30 14.09 -3.61
CA TYR A 97 -2.26 13.26 -2.86
C TYR A 97 -2.62 11.98 -3.60
N ARG A 98 -2.51 11.96 -4.94
CA ARG A 98 -2.65 10.71 -5.71
C ARG A 98 -1.51 9.78 -5.34
N ASP A 99 -0.28 10.25 -5.15
CA ASP A 99 0.87 9.42 -4.78
C ASP A 99 0.93 9.00 -3.31
N LEU A 100 -0.04 9.40 -2.47
CA LEU A 100 -0.09 9.01 -1.07
C LEU A 100 -0.10 7.47 -0.87
N TRP A 101 -0.67 6.71 -1.82
CA TRP A 101 -0.64 5.24 -1.77
C TRP A 101 0.79 4.68 -1.80
N GLN A 102 1.76 5.42 -2.36
CA GLN A 102 3.17 5.02 -2.35
C GLN A 102 3.70 4.94 -0.91
N ILE A 103 3.25 5.85 -0.05
CA ILE A 103 3.58 5.85 1.39
C ILE A 103 2.94 4.65 2.07
N GLU A 104 1.66 4.36 1.79
CA GLU A 104 1.00 3.15 2.32
C GLU A 104 1.72 1.87 1.89
N ARG A 105 2.15 1.80 0.63
CA ARG A 105 2.95 0.70 0.11
C ARG A 105 4.30 0.61 0.82
N ALA A 106 4.97 1.73 1.07
CA ALA A 106 6.20 1.79 1.85
C ALA A 106 5.98 1.18 3.23
N TYR A 107 4.98 1.66 3.98
CA TYR A 107 4.63 1.10 5.29
C TYR A 107 4.30 -0.39 5.25
N ARG A 108 3.62 -0.87 4.20
CA ARG A 108 3.31 -2.29 4.05
C ARG A 108 4.57 -3.14 3.87
N ILE A 109 5.49 -2.72 3.01
CA ILE A 109 6.76 -3.41 2.77
C ILE A 109 7.62 -3.38 4.04
N THR A 110 7.72 -2.21 4.68
CA THR A 110 8.52 -2.06 5.91
C THR A 110 7.99 -2.93 7.04
N LYS A 111 6.66 -3.06 7.20
CA LYS A 111 6.05 -3.92 8.23
C LYS A 111 6.15 -5.42 7.92
N GLY A 112 6.02 -5.80 6.64
CA GLY A 112 6.05 -7.19 6.19
C GLY A 112 7.46 -7.65 5.85
N THR A 113 7.92 -7.33 4.64
CA THR A 113 9.21 -7.80 4.08
C THR A 113 10.43 -7.43 4.93
N LEU A 114 10.43 -6.24 5.54
CA LEU A 114 11.53 -5.76 6.37
C LEU A 114 11.30 -5.96 7.87
N GLU A 115 10.24 -6.69 8.24
CA GLU A 115 9.94 -7.13 9.60
C GLU A 115 10.06 -6.03 10.66
N LEU A 116 9.64 -4.79 10.32
CA LEU A 116 9.52 -3.73 11.34
C LEU A 116 8.61 -4.18 12.48
N ARG A 117 7.69 -5.11 12.21
CA ARG A 117 6.94 -5.83 13.23
C ARG A 117 7.04 -7.33 12.95
N PRO A 118 7.27 -8.17 13.96
CA PRO A 118 7.21 -7.90 15.41
C PRO A 118 8.45 -7.17 15.97
N MET A 119 8.24 -6.18 16.86
CA MET A 119 9.32 -5.54 17.63
C MET A 119 9.44 -6.24 18.98
N PHE A 120 10.43 -7.12 19.13
CA PHE A 120 10.74 -7.79 20.40
C PHE A 120 11.65 -6.96 21.32
N HIS A 121 11.83 -5.67 21.00
CA HIS A 121 12.61 -4.73 21.79
C HIS A 121 11.69 -3.88 22.66
N PHE A 122 11.99 -3.81 23.95
CA PHE A 122 11.21 -3.04 24.94
C PHE A 122 11.91 -1.75 25.39
N ILE A 123 13.22 -1.61 25.10
CA ILE A 123 14.02 -0.43 25.43
C ILE A 123 13.95 0.57 24.28
N GLN A 124 13.62 1.82 24.57
CA GLN A 124 13.44 2.90 23.58
C GLN A 124 14.61 2.98 22.59
N LYS A 125 15.86 3.02 23.06
CA LYS A 125 17.05 3.10 22.20
C LYS A 125 17.14 1.93 21.19
N ARG A 126 16.73 0.72 21.57
CA ARG A 126 16.74 -0.45 20.68
C ARG A 126 15.61 -0.40 19.66
N ILE A 127 14.46 0.15 20.05
CA ILE A 127 13.33 0.38 19.14
C ILE A 127 13.74 1.42 18.07
N GLU A 128 14.34 2.53 18.48
CA GLU A 128 14.83 3.57 17.57
C GLU A 128 15.87 3.03 16.60
N ALA A 129 16.83 2.22 17.09
CA ALA A 129 17.82 1.57 16.24
C ALA A 129 17.19 0.60 15.22
N HIS A 130 16.23 -0.22 15.63
CA HIS A 130 15.50 -1.14 14.73
C HIS A 130 14.76 -0.38 13.63
N VAL A 131 14.01 0.67 14.00
CA VAL A 131 13.29 1.52 13.05
C VAL A 131 14.26 2.15 12.04
N CYS A 132 15.42 2.62 12.50
CA CYS A 132 16.46 3.19 11.64
C CYS A 132 17.01 2.14 10.64
N ILE A 133 17.35 0.94 11.12
CA ILE A 133 17.82 -0.16 10.25
C ILE A 133 16.76 -0.52 9.21
N CYS A 134 15.49 -0.67 9.61
CA CYS A 134 14.39 -0.95 8.67
C CYS A 134 14.23 0.17 7.63
N PHE A 135 14.44 1.43 8.01
CA PHE A 135 14.39 2.56 7.08
C PHE A 135 15.53 2.52 6.06
N VAL A 136 16.76 2.25 6.49
CA VAL A 136 17.91 2.08 5.58
C VAL A 136 17.70 0.88 4.66
N ALA A 137 17.23 -0.25 5.19
CA ALA A 137 16.91 -1.43 4.39
C ALA A 137 15.83 -1.13 3.34
N TYR A 138 14.82 -0.30 3.69
CA TYR A 138 13.80 0.13 2.73
C TYR A 138 14.38 1.00 1.61
N LYS A 139 15.35 1.87 1.91
CA LYS A 139 16.07 2.63 0.86
C LYS A 139 16.76 1.69 -0.11
N VAL A 140 17.48 0.68 0.38
CA VAL A 140 18.15 -0.33 -0.48
C VAL A 140 17.13 -1.10 -1.31
N TYR A 141 16.02 -1.51 -0.70
CA TYR A 141 14.90 -2.17 -1.41
C TYR A 141 14.35 -1.30 -2.55
N LYS A 142 14.20 0.01 -2.32
CA LYS A 142 13.73 0.96 -3.34
C LYS A 142 14.72 1.18 -4.47
N GLU A 143 16.02 1.21 -4.17
CA GLU A 143 17.05 1.26 -5.21
C GLU A 143 17.04 -0.01 -6.06
N LEU A 144 16.90 -1.19 -5.43
CA LEU A 144 16.73 -2.43 -6.18
C LEU A 144 15.48 -2.39 -7.07
N GLU A 145 14.34 -1.88 -6.58
CA GLU A 145 13.14 -1.69 -7.42
C GLU A 145 13.42 -0.79 -8.64
N ARG A 146 14.17 0.30 -8.47
CA ARG A 146 14.55 1.23 -9.55
C ARG A 146 15.45 0.55 -10.57
N ILE A 147 16.45 -0.21 -10.10
CA ILE A 147 17.42 -0.89 -10.97
C ILE A 147 16.74 -2.02 -11.76
N LEU A 148 15.84 -2.78 -11.14
CA LEU A 148 15.06 -3.81 -11.85
C LEU A 148 14.21 -3.19 -12.97
N LYS A 149 13.58 -2.04 -12.72
CA LYS A 149 12.82 -1.31 -13.75
C LYS A 149 13.71 -0.82 -14.90
N THR A 150 14.86 -0.22 -14.58
CA THR A 150 15.76 0.37 -15.57
C THR A 150 16.45 -0.70 -16.42
N SER A 151 16.76 -1.86 -15.82
CA SER A 151 17.35 -3.03 -16.50
C SER A 151 16.34 -3.89 -17.26
N GLY A 152 15.05 -3.53 -17.23
CA GLY A 152 13.98 -4.27 -17.92
C GLY A 152 13.60 -5.61 -17.28
N ILE A 153 14.01 -5.88 -16.04
CA ILE A 153 13.68 -7.11 -15.31
C ILE A 153 12.26 -6.98 -14.75
N LYS A 154 11.30 -7.70 -15.35
CA LYS A 154 9.88 -7.69 -14.97
C LYS A 154 9.58 -8.61 -13.77
N LEU A 155 10.34 -8.47 -12.68
CA LEU A 155 10.14 -9.21 -11.43
C LEU A 155 9.92 -8.25 -10.26
N SER A 156 9.14 -8.67 -9.27
CA SER A 156 9.06 -7.94 -8.00
C SER A 156 10.35 -8.12 -7.22
N VAL A 157 10.70 -7.12 -6.40
CA VAL A 157 11.89 -7.20 -5.54
C VAL A 157 11.82 -8.41 -4.62
N ASP A 158 10.65 -8.70 -4.02
CA ASP A 158 10.49 -9.87 -3.14
C ASP A 158 10.81 -11.18 -3.88
N LYS A 159 10.34 -11.33 -5.12
CA LYS A 159 10.61 -12.51 -5.94
C LYS A 159 12.08 -12.61 -6.33
N VAL A 160 12.74 -11.48 -6.61
CA VAL A 160 14.18 -11.45 -6.87
C VAL A 160 14.96 -11.88 -5.63
N LEU A 161 14.60 -11.38 -4.44
CA LEU A 161 15.21 -11.77 -3.18
C LEU A 161 15.02 -13.26 -2.89
N ASP A 162 13.84 -13.81 -3.14
CA ASP A 162 13.57 -15.24 -2.93
C ASP A 162 14.39 -16.13 -3.87
N ILE A 163 14.58 -15.72 -5.13
CA ILE A 163 15.48 -16.41 -6.06
C ILE A 163 16.94 -16.25 -5.62
N ALA A 164 17.34 -15.07 -5.15
CA ALA A 164 18.70 -14.82 -4.71
C ALA A 164 19.09 -15.70 -3.51
N LYS A 165 18.15 -15.94 -2.58
CA LYS A 165 18.35 -16.84 -1.43
C LYS A 165 18.68 -18.29 -1.85
N THR A 166 18.23 -18.74 -3.02
CA THR A 166 18.47 -20.11 -3.50
C THR A 166 19.76 -20.26 -4.33
N ILE A 167 20.47 -19.15 -4.60
CA ILE A 167 21.72 -19.17 -5.38
C ILE A 167 22.90 -19.43 -4.44
N THR A 168 23.56 -20.57 -4.63
CA THR A 168 24.75 -20.93 -3.86
C THR A 168 26.01 -20.31 -4.48
N THR A 169 26.85 -19.71 -3.64
CA THR A 169 28.19 -19.26 -4.01
C THR A 169 29.24 -20.12 -3.31
N ILE A 170 30.10 -20.76 -4.09
CA ILE A 170 31.15 -21.66 -3.59
C ILE A 170 32.48 -20.91 -3.62
N LYS A 171 33.19 -20.91 -2.50
CA LYS A 171 34.57 -20.43 -2.40
C LYS A 171 35.49 -21.63 -2.28
N VAL A 172 36.39 -21.80 -3.24
CA VAL A 172 37.37 -22.89 -3.27
C VAL A 172 38.75 -22.30 -3.15
N LYS A 173 39.50 -22.74 -2.13
CA LYS A 173 40.93 -22.45 -2.03
C LYS A 173 41.69 -23.48 -2.84
N LEU A 174 42.40 -23.03 -3.86
CA LEU A 174 43.22 -23.89 -4.71
C LEU A 174 44.39 -24.43 -3.88
N PRO A 175 44.57 -25.76 -3.81
CA PRO A 175 45.62 -26.37 -3.00
C PRO A 175 47.03 -26.10 -3.55
N ILE A 176 47.14 -25.78 -4.85
CA ILE A 176 48.43 -25.62 -5.55
C ILE A 176 48.88 -24.16 -5.60
N SER A 177 47.98 -23.20 -5.85
CA SER A 177 48.33 -21.77 -5.91
C SER A 177 48.04 -21.00 -4.63
N GLY A 178 47.27 -21.56 -3.68
CA GLY A 178 46.83 -20.87 -2.47
C GLY A 178 45.73 -19.82 -2.70
N GLU A 179 45.39 -19.51 -3.95
CA GLU A 179 44.37 -18.53 -4.31
C GLU A 179 42.94 -19.04 -4.03
N THR A 180 42.04 -18.12 -3.69
CA THR A 180 40.62 -18.44 -3.44
C THR A 180 39.78 -18.04 -4.64
N ILE A 181 39.24 -19.03 -5.35
CA ILE A 181 38.26 -18.79 -6.42
C ILE A 181 36.87 -18.76 -5.81
N THR A 182 36.09 -17.73 -6.15
CA THR A 182 34.67 -17.64 -5.81
C THR A 182 33.84 -17.88 -7.07
N LYS A 183 32.87 -18.80 -7.02
CA LYS A 183 31.98 -19.09 -8.14
C LYS A 183 30.52 -19.13 -7.70
N THR A 184 29.68 -18.31 -8.33
CA THR A 184 28.24 -18.26 -8.10
C THR A 184 27.50 -19.20 -9.06
N MET A 185 26.67 -20.09 -8.52
CA MET A 185 26.07 -21.20 -9.26
C MET A 185 24.66 -20.85 -9.75
N LEU A 186 24.55 -20.36 -10.99
CA LEU A 186 23.29 -20.04 -11.66
C LEU A 186 22.72 -21.28 -12.39
N LEU A 187 22.31 -22.28 -11.61
CA LEU A 187 21.96 -23.61 -12.11
C LEU A 187 20.62 -23.68 -12.86
N THR A 188 19.62 -22.90 -12.46
CA THR A 188 18.26 -22.99 -13.01
C THR A 188 17.96 -21.85 -13.98
N THR A 189 16.93 -22.02 -14.83
CA THR A 189 16.40 -20.95 -15.69
C THR A 189 15.91 -19.74 -14.88
N ILE A 190 15.39 -20.01 -13.68
CA ILE A 190 14.97 -18.98 -12.73
C ILE A 190 16.19 -18.20 -12.21
N HIS A 191 17.29 -18.86 -11.86
CA HIS A 191 18.53 -18.16 -11.46
C HIS A 191 19.08 -17.31 -12.61
N LYS A 192 19.03 -17.84 -13.84
CA LYS A 192 19.45 -17.09 -15.04
C LYS A 192 18.65 -15.81 -15.27
N SER A 193 17.39 -15.75 -14.82
CA SER A 193 16.55 -14.56 -14.96
C SER A 193 17.06 -13.35 -14.16
N ILE A 194 17.86 -13.58 -13.11
CA ILE A 194 18.47 -12.53 -12.29
C ILE A 194 20.01 -12.50 -12.40
N ALA A 195 20.59 -13.26 -13.32
CA ALA A 195 22.04 -13.41 -13.49
C ALA A 195 22.78 -12.07 -13.62
N LYS A 196 22.17 -11.10 -14.33
CA LYS A 196 22.75 -9.77 -14.53
C LYS A 196 23.05 -9.04 -13.22
N LEU A 197 22.29 -9.30 -12.16
CA LEU A 197 22.49 -8.68 -10.85
C LEU A 197 23.74 -9.19 -10.12
N PHE A 198 24.33 -10.31 -10.56
CA PHE A 198 25.53 -10.90 -9.97
C PHE A 198 26.81 -10.55 -10.72
N ASP A 199 26.71 -9.78 -11.81
CA ASP A 199 27.86 -9.24 -12.53
C ASP A 199 28.33 -7.94 -11.87
N GLU A 200 29.60 -7.85 -11.49
CA GLU A 200 30.17 -6.63 -10.89
C GLU A 200 30.12 -5.43 -11.84
N ASN A 201 30.20 -5.67 -13.16
CA ASN A 201 30.16 -4.60 -14.15
C ASN A 201 28.75 -4.04 -14.34
N PHE A 202 27.71 -4.81 -14.02
CA PHE A 202 26.34 -4.34 -14.07
C PHE A 202 26.10 -3.15 -13.13
N TRP A 203 26.65 -3.21 -11.92
CA TRP A 203 26.45 -2.17 -10.90
C TRP A 203 27.25 -0.89 -11.15
N LYS A 204 28.33 -0.94 -11.95
CA LYS A 204 29.14 0.24 -12.31
C LYS A 204 28.40 1.23 -13.23
N SER A 205 27.23 0.85 -13.74
CA SER A 205 26.44 1.63 -14.68
C SER A 205 25.35 2.50 -14.04
N PHE A 206 25.26 2.53 -12.70
CA PHE A 206 24.22 3.23 -11.92
C PHE A 206 24.82 4.14 -10.86
#